data_AF-A0A8T6L460-F1
#
_entry.id   AF-A0A8T6L460-F1
#
_cell.length_a   1.000
_cell.length_b   1.000
_cell.length_c   1.000
_cell.angle_alpha   90.00
_cell.angle_beta   90.00
_cell.angle_gamma   90.00
#
_symmetry.space_group_name_H-M   'P 1'
#
loop_
_entity.id
_entity.type
_entity.pdbx_description
1 polymer ?
#
loop_
_entity_poly.entity_id
_entity_poly.type
_entity_poly.pdbx_seq_one_letter_code
_entity_poly.pdbx_strand_id
1 'polypeptide(L)'
;GGLPGVIRNINRHSRAGDIDLYDYEADVEVFPFSFEAVEDLRDECAGGAAHRFPPPSDPELAFMAYVAHVGEGRKSSCAARAEVARYLQRAQRRDRRYALVHGVATDREDYAVMREFDVTLVWSPRSNLALYGETLDIAGAVDSGVRVALSTDWSPSGSFSMREELQCASRVASAAGVALPAEKLWRMSTVNGAYALGLEDRFGAVEPGLRADLILVAHAGGDPHDAVLTATDDELLAAWVDGRAILLSEALPKSLGAGECVALEGMAPRACGVLAMFDLSPAAFAEHVEGAVPINNTSRQAPCEARH
;
A
#
# COMPACT_ATOMS: atom_id res chain seq x y z
N GLY A 1 1.15 -12.10 -4.54
CA GLY A 1 1.99 -11.85 -5.73
C GLY A 1 2.77 -13.08 -6.13
N GLY A 2 2.21 -13.94 -7.00
CA GLY A 2 2.80 -15.23 -7.39
C GLY A 2 2.91 -15.49 -8.88
N LEU A 3 2.66 -14.50 -9.74
CA LEU A 3 2.86 -14.66 -11.18
C LEU A 3 4.28 -14.19 -11.58
N PRO A 4 5.07 -15.02 -12.26
CA PRO A 4 6.24 -14.57 -13.02
C PRO A 4 5.81 -13.45 -13.96
N GLY A 5 6.58 -12.37 -14.04
CA GLY A 5 6.26 -11.26 -14.91
C GLY A 5 5.42 -10.13 -14.30
N VAL A 6 5.35 -9.99 -12.98
CA VAL A 6 4.89 -8.73 -12.37
C VAL A 6 6.00 -8.26 -11.45
N ILE A 7 6.78 -7.26 -11.89
CA ILE A 7 7.84 -6.68 -11.04
C ILE A 7 7.16 -5.80 -9.99
N ARG A 8 6.73 -6.44 -8.92
CA ARG A 8 6.34 -5.81 -7.66
C ARG A 8 6.83 -6.72 -6.53
N ASN A 9 7.32 -6.10 -5.46
CA ASN A 9 7.99 -6.77 -4.34
C ASN A 9 9.24 -7.53 -4.81
N ILE A 10 10.27 -6.79 -5.21
CA ILE A 10 11.61 -7.39 -5.40
C ILE A 10 12.22 -7.86 -4.06
N ASN A 11 11.58 -7.53 -2.93
CA ASN A 11 11.72 -8.28 -1.68
C ASN A 11 10.82 -9.52 -1.73
N ARG A 12 11.38 -10.65 -2.17
CA ARG A 12 10.78 -11.96 -1.86
C ARG A 12 11.37 -12.42 -0.55
N HIS A 13 10.65 -12.32 0.56
CA HIS A 13 11.04 -13.04 1.78
C HIS A 13 11.32 -14.50 1.43
N SER A 14 12.57 -14.94 1.66
CA SER A 14 13.06 -16.33 1.75
C SER A 14 14.05 -16.85 0.68
N ARG A 15 14.86 -16.01 0.02
CA ARG A 15 16.05 -16.54 -0.68
C ARG A 15 17.36 -15.90 -0.20
N ALA A 16 18.35 -16.73 0.09
CA ALA A 16 19.71 -16.29 0.34
C ALA A 16 20.18 -15.39 -0.82
N GLY A 17 20.52 -14.13 -0.49
CA GLY A 17 20.82 -13.07 -1.46
C GLY A 17 19.86 -11.88 -1.43
N ASP A 18 18.84 -11.88 -0.57
CA ASP A 18 18.00 -10.70 -0.33
C ASP A 18 18.86 -9.50 0.12
N ILE A 19 18.52 -8.31 -0.38
CA ILE A 19 19.23 -7.09 -0.05
C ILE A 19 18.67 -6.55 1.26
N ASP A 20 19.52 -6.34 2.26
CA ASP A 20 19.22 -5.70 3.56
C ASP A 20 18.65 -4.25 3.45
N LEU A 21 18.24 -3.77 2.27
CA LEU A 21 17.83 -2.38 2.06
C LEU A 21 16.51 -2.03 2.77
N TYR A 22 15.61 -3.01 2.94
CA TYR A 22 14.25 -2.83 3.46
C TYR A 22 13.77 -4.02 4.30
N ASP A 23 14.63 -4.62 5.11
CA ASP A 23 14.15 -5.54 6.13
C ASP A 23 13.55 -4.69 7.26
N TYR A 24 12.26 -4.39 7.13
CA TYR A 24 11.48 -3.84 8.22
C TYR A 24 10.47 -4.89 8.65
N GLU A 25 10.64 -5.30 9.89
CA GLU A 25 9.80 -6.27 10.53
C GLU A 25 8.45 -5.58 10.86
N ALA A 26 7.42 -5.90 10.06
CA ALA A 26 6.01 -5.66 10.40
C ALA A 26 5.29 -7.01 10.51
N ASP A 27 4.44 -7.14 11.52
CA ASP A 27 3.60 -8.32 11.71
C ASP A 27 2.40 -8.19 10.75
N VAL A 28 2.53 -8.85 9.60
CA VAL A 28 1.59 -8.75 8.49
C VAL A 28 0.68 -9.97 8.47
N GLU A 29 -0.62 -9.74 8.63
CA GLU A 29 -1.61 -10.81 8.64
C GLU A 29 -2.64 -10.64 7.51
N VAL A 30 -2.89 -11.74 6.78
CA VAL A 30 -3.99 -11.79 5.80
C VAL A 30 -5.33 -11.85 6.51
N PHE A 31 -5.39 -12.44 7.70
CA PHE A 31 -6.55 -12.36 8.59
C PHE A 31 -6.04 -12.19 10.02
N PRO A 32 -6.53 -11.21 10.80
CA PRO A 32 -6.03 -10.94 12.15
C PRO A 32 -6.37 -12.04 13.15
N PHE A 33 -7.15 -13.04 12.74
CA PHE A 33 -7.62 -14.13 13.55
C PHE A 33 -7.26 -15.47 12.89
N SER A 34 -7.13 -16.51 13.71
CA SER A 34 -6.92 -17.88 13.20
C SER A 34 -8.07 -18.31 12.30
N PHE A 35 -7.84 -19.32 11.46
CA PHE A 35 -8.89 -19.89 10.62
C PHE A 35 -10.10 -20.37 11.45
N GLU A 36 -9.84 -21.02 12.58
CA GLU A 36 -10.87 -21.41 13.56
C GLU A 36 -11.67 -20.21 14.05
N ALA A 37 -11.00 -19.10 14.38
CA ALA A 37 -11.67 -17.89 14.83
C ALA A 37 -12.54 -17.25 13.72
N VAL A 38 -12.15 -17.37 12.45
CA VAL A 38 -12.99 -16.95 11.31
C VAL A 38 -14.24 -17.84 11.19
N GLU A 39 -14.13 -19.14 11.45
CA GLU A 39 -15.30 -20.05 11.48
C GLU A 39 -16.24 -19.73 12.65
N ASP A 40 -15.69 -19.47 13.82
CA ASP A 40 -16.43 -19.04 15.01
C ASP A 40 -17.17 -17.71 14.77
N LEU A 41 -16.54 -16.73 14.12
CA LEU A 41 -17.20 -15.47 13.73
C LEU A 41 -18.38 -15.73 12.78
N ARG A 42 -18.26 -16.70 11.87
CA ARG A 42 -19.35 -17.10 10.98
C ARG A 42 -20.49 -17.78 11.74
N ASP A 43 -20.18 -18.62 12.72
CA ASP A 43 -21.17 -19.24 13.60
C ASP A 43 -21.91 -18.20 14.45
N GLU A 44 -21.19 -17.26 15.07
CA GLU A 44 -21.77 -16.13 15.81
C GLU A 44 -22.76 -15.35 14.93
N CYS A 45 -22.37 -15.08 13.68
CA CYS A 45 -23.21 -14.41 12.69
C CYS A 45 -24.40 -15.23 12.18
N ALA A 46 -24.39 -16.56 12.35
CA ALA A 46 -25.51 -17.44 12.05
C ALA A 46 -26.50 -17.56 13.22
N GLY A 47 -26.28 -16.83 14.31
CA GLY A 47 -27.08 -16.91 15.54
C GLY A 47 -26.54 -17.93 16.55
N GLY A 48 -25.31 -18.41 16.34
CA GLY A 48 -24.57 -19.27 17.25
C GLY A 48 -24.08 -18.55 18.50
N ALA A 49 -23.18 -19.20 19.24
CA ALA A 49 -22.63 -18.62 20.46
C ALA A 49 -21.66 -17.47 20.14
N ALA A 50 -21.59 -16.48 21.03
CA ALA A 50 -20.54 -15.47 20.94
C ALA A 50 -19.21 -16.07 21.40
N HIS A 51 -18.21 -16.01 20.54
CA HIS A 51 -16.89 -16.59 20.81
C HIS A 51 -15.92 -15.54 21.36
N ARG A 52 -14.94 -15.99 22.15
CA ARG A 52 -13.86 -15.12 22.66
C ARG A 52 -12.61 -15.38 21.87
N PHE A 53 -12.18 -14.39 21.11
CA PHE A 53 -10.95 -14.45 20.35
C PHE A 53 -9.80 -13.93 21.19
N PRO A 54 -8.86 -14.79 21.64
CA PRO A 54 -7.60 -14.29 22.15
C PRO A 54 -6.90 -13.58 20.98
N PRO A 55 -6.34 -12.39 21.19
CA PRO A 55 -5.55 -11.77 20.14
C PRO A 55 -4.34 -12.64 19.81
N PRO A 56 -3.77 -12.53 18.59
CA PRO A 56 -2.47 -13.11 18.29
C PRO A 56 -1.51 -12.69 19.40
N SER A 57 -1.02 -13.70 20.11
CA SER A 57 -0.41 -13.59 21.43
C SER A 57 1.08 -13.84 21.34
N ASP A 58 1.71 -13.23 20.35
CA ASP A 58 3.16 -13.18 20.34
C ASP A 58 3.64 -11.85 20.95
N PRO A 59 3.83 -11.80 22.29
CA PRO A 59 4.40 -10.63 22.95
C PRO A 59 5.83 -10.33 22.46
N GLU A 60 6.52 -11.28 21.82
CA GLU A 60 7.84 -11.04 21.25
C GLU A 60 7.78 -10.08 20.06
N LEU A 61 6.63 -9.95 19.36
CA LEU A 61 6.45 -9.07 18.19
C LEU A 61 5.90 -7.68 18.51
N ALA A 62 5.77 -7.33 19.79
CA ALA A 62 5.21 -6.03 20.21
C ALA A 62 6.05 -4.82 19.72
N PHE A 63 7.33 -5.03 19.38
CA PHE A 63 8.20 -3.99 18.83
C PHE A 63 7.85 -3.60 17.38
N MET A 64 7.07 -4.42 16.68
CA MET A 64 6.71 -4.24 15.26
C MET A 64 5.33 -3.61 15.12
N ALA A 65 5.04 -2.96 13.99
CA ALA A 65 3.66 -2.59 13.64
C ALA A 65 2.81 -3.85 13.35
N TYR A 66 1.55 -3.85 13.78
CA TYR A 66 0.57 -4.88 13.44
C TYR A 66 -0.31 -4.43 12.28
N VAL A 67 -0.13 -5.07 11.13
CA VAL A 67 -0.74 -4.68 9.86
C VAL A 67 -1.59 -5.85 9.36
N ALA A 68 -2.91 -5.76 9.53
CA ALA A 68 -3.80 -6.87 9.20
C ALA A 68 -4.90 -6.44 8.21
N HIS A 69 -5.37 -7.36 7.38
CA HIS A 69 -6.58 -7.16 6.59
C HIS A 69 -7.80 -7.37 7.49
N VAL A 70 -8.64 -6.34 7.63
CA VAL A 70 -9.74 -6.40 8.60
C VAL A 70 -11.00 -5.83 7.96
N GLY A 71 -12.12 -6.53 8.12
CA GLY A 71 -13.37 -6.08 7.53
C GLY A 71 -13.30 -6.00 6.01
N GLU A 72 -12.46 -6.84 5.41
CA GLU A 72 -12.33 -7.00 3.97
C GLU A 72 -13.54 -7.80 3.46
N GLY A 73 -14.36 -7.20 2.62
CA GLY A 73 -15.66 -7.77 2.26
C GLY A 73 -16.69 -6.71 1.92
N ARG A 74 -17.95 -7.03 2.19
CA ARG A 74 -19.10 -6.11 2.03
C ARG A 74 -19.46 -5.45 3.35
N LYS A 75 -19.99 -4.23 3.30
CA LYS A 75 -20.46 -3.49 4.49
C LYS A 75 -21.54 -4.24 5.27
N SER A 76 -22.39 -4.98 4.55
CA SER A 76 -23.46 -5.80 5.12
C SER A 76 -22.99 -7.12 5.72
N SER A 77 -21.70 -7.47 5.61
CA SER A 77 -21.17 -8.73 6.15
C SER A 77 -21.05 -8.64 7.67
N CYS A 78 -21.80 -9.49 8.37
CA CYS A 78 -21.70 -9.61 9.82
C CYS A 78 -20.28 -10.01 10.27
N ALA A 79 -19.66 -10.98 9.58
CA ALA A 79 -18.30 -11.42 9.92
C ALA A 79 -17.30 -10.27 9.78
N ALA A 80 -17.39 -9.47 8.71
CA ALA A 80 -16.52 -8.31 8.50
C ALA A 80 -16.72 -7.23 9.58
N ARG A 81 -17.96 -6.96 10.02
CA ARG A 81 -18.24 -6.05 11.14
C ARG A 81 -17.67 -6.58 12.46
N ALA A 82 -17.85 -7.87 12.72
CA ALA A 82 -17.34 -8.50 13.92
C ALA A 82 -15.80 -8.47 13.95
N GLU A 83 -15.13 -8.74 12.83
CA GLU A 83 -13.67 -8.61 12.70
C GLU A 83 -13.18 -7.21 13.08
N VAL A 84 -13.82 -6.16 12.53
CA VAL A 84 -13.49 -4.76 12.84
C VAL A 84 -13.63 -4.51 14.35
N ALA A 85 -14.76 -4.91 14.94
CA ALA A 85 -15.00 -4.70 16.37
C ALA A 85 -13.94 -5.39 17.25
N ARG A 86 -13.58 -6.65 16.94
CA ARG A 86 -12.57 -7.41 17.69
C ARG A 86 -11.16 -6.84 17.51
N TYR A 87 -10.80 -6.44 16.29
CA TYR A 87 -9.52 -5.81 16.02
C TYR A 87 -9.39 -4.48 16.77
N LEU A 88 -10.42 -3.62 16.73
CA LEU A 88 -10.40 -2.34 17.43
C LEU A 88 -10.38 -2.52 18.94
N GLN A 89 -11.08 -3.52 19.50
CA GLN A 89 -10.96 -3.88 20.91
C GLN A 89 -9.51 -4.25 21.28
N ARG A 90 -8.78 -4.92 20.39
CA ARG A 90 -7.36 -5.25 20.60
C ARG A 90 -6.47 -4.00 20.51
N ALA A 91 -6.72 -3.12 19.55
CA ALA A 91 -5.95 -1.89 19.38
C ALA A 91 -6.01 -0.97 20.61
N GLN A 92 -7.08 -1.06 21.41
CA GLN A 92 -7.20 -0.30 22.67
C GLN A 92 -6.11 -0.57 23.70
N ARG A 93 -5.34 -1.67 23.56
CA ARG A 93 -4.21 -1.95 24.46
C ARG A 93 -3.02 -1.00 24.27
N ARG A 94 -2.89 -0.36 23.11
CA ARG A 94 -1.79 0.59 22.79
C ARG A 94 -0.38 0.05 23.07
N ASP A 95 -0.20 -1.26 22.95
CA ASP A 95 1.07 -1.95 23.19
C ASP A 95 1.97 -1.98 21.95
N ARG A 96 1.42 -1.65 20.78
CA ARG A 96 2.13 -1.52 19.51
C ARG A 96 1.38 -0.60 18.56
N ARG A 97 1.95 -0.38 17.39
CA ARG A 97 1.32 0.38 16.30
C ARG A 97 0.33 -0.50 15.53
N TYR A 98 -0.83 0.04 15.20
CA TYR A 98 -1.91 -0.70 14.53
C TYR A 98 -2.25 -0.08 13.17
N ALA A 99 -2.29 -0.92 12.13
CA ALA A 99 -2.73 -0.56 10.80
C ALA A 99 -3.77 -1.57 10.29
N LEU A 100 -4.92 -1.03 9.88
CA LEU A 100 -6.09 -1.78 9.45
C LEU A 100 -6.22 -1.66 7.93
N VAL A 101 -5.96 -2.75 7.21
CA VAL A 101 -6.04 -2.80 5.74
C VAL A 101 -7.46 -3.09 5.29
N HIS A 102 -7.89 -2.38 4.24
CA HIS A 102 -9.23 -2.37 3.64
C HIS A 102 -10.30 -1.68 4.49
N GLY A 103 -10.70 -2.28 5.62
CA GLY A 103 -11.73 -1.70 6.48
C GLY A 103 -13.05 -1.39 5.76
N VAL A 104 -13.45 -2.18 4.77
CA VAL A 104 -14.67 -1.88 3.97
C VAL A 104 -15.90 -1.78 4.86
N ALA A 105 -15.98 -2.68 5.84
CA ALA A 105 -17.07 -2.73 6.81
C ALA A 105 -16.93 -1.76 7.99
N THR A 106 -16.00 -0.79 7.97
CA THR A 106 -15.91 0.23 9.03
C THR A 106 -17.03 1.27 8.94
N ASP A 107 -17.44 1.83 10.08
CA ASP A 107 -18.40 2.93 10.18
C ASP A 107 -17.82 4.14 10.96
N ARG A 108 -18.67 5.15 11.22
CA ARG A 108 -18.24 6.41 11.84
C ARG A 108 -17.80 6.21 13.30
N GLU A 109 -18.44 5.31 14.02
CA GLU A 109 -18.07 4.92 15.37
C GLU A 109 -16.70 4.24 15.38
N ASP A 110 -16.45 3.34 14.43
CA ASP A 110 -15.14 2.71 14.27
C ASP A 110 -14.04 3.74 13.99
N TYR A 111 -14.28 4.72 13.10
CA TYR A 111 -13.28 5.75 12.81
C TYR A 111 -12.94 6.62 14.02
N ALA A 112 -13.92 6.91 14.88
CA ALA A 112 -13.68 7.62 16.13
C ALA A 112 -12.76 6.82 17.06
N VAL A 113 -12.99 5.51 17.19
CA VAL A 113 -12.12 4.60 17.95
C VAL A 113 -10.74 4.54 17.32
N MET A 114 -10.64 4.39 15.99
CA MET A 114 -9.35 4.36 15.30
C MET A 114 -8.55 5.64 15.54
N ARG A 115 -9.18 6.81 15.47
CA ARG A 115 -8.54 8.08 15.80
C ARG A 115 -8.07 8.12 17.25
N GLU A 116 -8.94 7.75 18.20
CA GLU A 116 -8.63 7.78 19.62
C GLU A 116 -7.43 6.89 19.94
N PHE A 117 -7.42 5.67 19.41
CA PHE A 117 -6.42 4.64 19.69
C PHE A 117 -5.25 4.59 18.68
N ASP A 118 -5.11 5.63 17.85
CA ASP A 118 -4.03 5.82 16.88
C ASP A 118 -3.86 4.65 15.87
N VAL A 119 -5.00 4.08 15.44
CA VAL A 119 -5.04 3.08 14.37
C VAL A 119 -5.02 3.79 13.02
N THR A 120 -4.12 3.35 12.13
CA THR A 120 -4.08 3.87 10.76
C THR A 120 -4.98 3.03 9.85
N LEU A 121 -5.88 3.67 9.11
CA LEU A 121 -6.71 3.03 8.09
C LEU A 121 -5.93 2.96 6.78
N VAL A 122 -5.63 1.77 6.27
CA VAL A 122 -4.95 1.57 4.99
C VAL A 122 -5.99 1.24 3.91
N TRP A 123 -6.26 2.21 3.04
CA TRP A 123 -7.30 2.15 2.04
C TRP A 123 -6.77 1.67 0.69
N SER A 124 -7.47 0.69 0.09
CA SER A 124 -7.15 0.12 -1.23
C SER A 124 -8.39 0.16 -2.13
N PRO A 125 -8.85 1.37 -2.55
CA PRO A 125 -10.12 1.53 -3.23
C PRO A 125 -10.27 0.65 -4.46
N ARG A 126 -9.23 0.49 -5.28
CA ARG A 126 -9.35 -0.28 -6.52
C ARG A 126 -9.64 -1.76 -6.23
N SER A 127 -8.87 -2.36 -5.32
CA SER A 127 -9.09 -3.74 -4.91
C SER A 127 -10.47 -3.94 -4.30
N ASN A 128 -10.90 -3.03 -3.40
CA ASN A 128 -12.22 -3.12 -2.78
C ASN A 128 -13.34 -3.12 -3.83
N LEU A 129 -13.29 -2.20 -4.79
CA LEU A 129 -14.28 -2.13 -5.86
C LEU A 129 -14.24 -3.36 -6.78
N ALA A 130 -13.03 -3.86 -7.09
CA ALA A 130 -12.85 -5.03 -7.93
C ALA A 130 -13.43 -6.31 -7.30
N LEU A 131 -13.21 -6.49 -6.00
CA LEU A 131 -13.57 -7.71 -5.27
C LEU A 131 -15.00 -7.67 -4.72
N TYR A 132 -15.45 -6.51 -4.23
CA TYR A 132 -16.69 -6.40 -3.44
C TYR A 132 -17.74 -5.50 -4.08
N GLY A 133 -17.36 -4.68 -5.07
CA GLY A 133 -18.24 -3.70 -5.70
C GLY A 133 -18.49 -2.45 -4.85
N GLU A 134 -17.87 -2.35 -3.68
CA GLU A 134 -17.95 -1.22 -2.76
C GLU A 134 -16.63 -1.02 -2.01
N THR A 135 -16.47 0.13 -1.34
CA THR A 135 -15.31 0.44 -0.49
C THR A 135 -15.76 1.20 0.76
N LEU A 136 -14.85 1.46 1.70
CA LEU A 136 -15.10 2.13 2.98
C LEU A 136 -15.80 3.50 2.83
N ASP A 137 -16.43 3.99 3.89
CA ASP A 137 -17.00 5.36 3.93
C ASP A 137 -15.88 6.41 4.04
N ILE A 138 -15.31 6.78 2.88
CA ILE A 138 -14.16 7.69 2.83
C ILE A 138 -14.54 9.10 3.31
N ALA A 139 -15.79 9.52 3.12
CA ALA A 139 -16.28 10.79 3.64
C ALA A 139 -16.30 10.75 5.18
N GLY A 140 -16.86 9.69 5.78
CA GLY A 140 -16.82 9.48 7.24
C GLY A 140 -15.41 9.36 7.81
N ALA A 141 -14.50 8.68 7.13
CA ALA A 141 -13.11 8.56 7.55
C ALA A 141 -12.39 9.93 7.52
N VAL A 142 -12.62 10.72 6.47
CA VAL A 142 -12.07 12.08 6.37
C VAL A 142 -12.66 13.01 7.43
N ASP A 143 -13.97 12.99 7.63
CA ASP A 143 -14.69 13.84 8.59
C ASP A 143 -14.27 13.56 10.04
N SER A 144 -14.10 12.29 10.39
CA SER A 144 -13.62 11.87 11.72
C SER A 144 -12.15 12.24 11.94
N GLY A 145 -11.38 12.42 10.86
CA GLY A 145 -9.96 12.73 10.90
C GLY A 145 -9.10 11.57 11.40
N VAL A 146 -9.54 10.32 11.17
CA VAL A 146 -8.66 9.15 11.29
C VAL A 146 -7.51 9.27 10.28
N ARG A 147 -6.33 8.77 10.64
CA ARG A 147 -5.19 8.73 9.70
C ARG A 147 -5.49 7.69 8.63
N VAL A 148 -5.46 8.12 7.37
CA VAL A 148 -5.64 7.23 6.22
C VAL A 148 -4.33 7.12 5.45
N ALA A 149 -3.85 5.91 5.22
CA ALA A 149 -2.79 5.61 4.25
C ALA A 149 -3.41 4.96 3.01
N LEU A 150 -2.69 4.99 1.88
CA LEU A 150 -3.10 4.30 0.66
C LEU A 150 -2.22 3.09 0.41
N SER A 151 -2.83 2.01 -0.07
CA SER A 151 -2.11 0.86 -0.60
C SER A 151 -2.71 0.42 -1.93
N THR A 152 -1.85 -0.09 -2.81
CA THR A 152 -2.28 -0.61 -4.11
C THR A 152 -2.87 -2.01 -4.03
N ASP A 153 -2.66 -2.70 -2.90
CA ASP A 153 -2.95 -4.12 -2.74
C ASP A 153 -2.30 -5.01 -3.83
N TRP A 154 -2.73 -6.27 -3.96
CA TRP A 154 -2.20 -7.24 -4.90
C TRP A 154 -2.66 -6.99 -6.34
N SER A 155 -1.74 -7.19 -7.29
CA SER A 155 -1.93 -6.85 -8.71
C SER A 155 -3.18 -7.41 -9.41
N PRO A 156 -3.72 -8.60 -9.06
CA PRO A 156 -4.94 -9.12 -9.70
C PRO A 156 -6.20 -8.27 -9.50
N SER A 157 -6.31 -7.53 -8.39
CA SER A 157 -7.48 -6.71 -8.07
C SER A 157 -7.13 -5.23 -7.86
N GLY A 158 -5.88 -4.94 -7.47
CA GLY A 158 -5.37 -3.64 -7.12
C GLY A 158 -4.77 -2.84 -8.27
N SER A 159 -4.17 -1.69 -7.95
CA SER A 159 -3.45 -0.87 -8.94
C SER A 159 -2.05 -1.41 -9.21
N PHE A 160 -1.43 -1.13 -10.35
CA PHE A 160 -0.05 -1.57 -10.66
C PHE A 160 1.01 -0.54 -10.25
N SER A 161 0.61 0.73 -10.08
CA SER A 161 1.43 1.78 -9.49
C SER A 161 0.68 2.56 -8.41
N MET A 162 1.41 3.24 -7.52
CA MET A 162 0.79 4.15 -6.55
C MET A 162 0.07 5.31 -7.24
N ARG A 163 0.55 5.77 -8.41
CA ARG A 163 -0.12 6.80 -9.20
C ARG A 163 -1.54 6.38 -9.60
N GLU A 164 -1.70 5.17 -10.12
CA GLU A 164 -3.01 4.64 -10.51
C GLU A 164 -3.95 4.44 -9.31
N GLU A 165 -3.42 4.13 -8.14
CA GLU A 165 -4.20 4.04 -6.90
C GLU A 165 -4.62 5.43 -6.42
N LEU A 166 -3.73 6.42 -6.48
CA LEU A 166 -4.02 7.81 -6.14
C LEU A 166 -5.09 8.41 -7.06
N GLN A 167 -5.00 8.14 -8.36
CA GLN A 167 -6.05 8.52 -9.32
C GLN A 167 -7.38 7.84 -8.99
N CYS A 168 -7.35 6.57 -8.58
CA CYS A 168 -8.54 5.84 -8.19
C CYS A 168 -9.17 6.43 -6.92
N ALA A 169 -8.37 6.62 -5.87
CA ALA A 169 -8.76 7.24 -4.62
C ALA A 169 -9.38 8.63 -4.82
N SER A 170 -8.78 9.47 -5.67
CA SER A 170 -9.30 10.80 -6.02
C SER A 170 -10.70 10.73 -6.64
N ARG A 171 -10.91 9.81 -7.60
CA ARG A 171 -12.22 9.62 -8.25
C ARG A 171 -13.27 9.10 -7.29
N VAL A 172 -12.93 8.10 -6.47
CA VAL A 172 -13.84 7.51 -5.49
C VAL A 172 -14.24 8.51 -4.42
N ALA A 173 -13.28 9.28 -3.90
CA ALA A 173 -13.55 10.35 -2.96
C ALA A 173 -14.49 11.41 -3.55
N SER A 174 -14.23 11.85 -4.79
CA SER A 174 -15.07 12.82 -5.49
C SER A 174 -16.50 12.29 -5.68
N ALA A 175 -16.66 11.02 -6.05
CA ALA A 175 -17.97 10.37 -6.17
C ALA A 175 -18.71 10.25 -4.82
N ALA A 176 -17.97 10.12 -3.72
CA ALA A 176 -18.49 10.14 -2.36
C ALA A 176 -18.77 11.56 -1.82
N GLY A 177 -18.56 12.62 -2.63
CA GLY A 177 -18.81 14.00 -2.25
C GLY A 177 -17.73 14.61 -1.35
N VAL A 178 -16.55 13.99 -1.23
CA VAL A 178 -15.42 14.50 -0.45
C VAL A 178 -14.24 14.84 -1.37
N ALA A 179 -13.71 16.05 -1.24
CA ALA A 179 -12.51 16.44 -1.95
C ALA A 179 -11.27 15.93 -1.21
N LEU A 180 -10.42 15.17 -1.93
CA LEU A 180 -9.06 14.87 -1.49
C LEU A 180 -8.09 15.64 -2.38
N PRO A 181 -7.59 16.81 -1.93
CA PRO A 181 -6.57 17.56 -2.65
C PRO A 181 -5.32 16.72 -2.88
N ALA A 182 -4.53 17.09 -3.88
CA ALA A 182 -3.31 16.37 -4.24
C ALA A 182 -2.32 16.24 -3.07
N GLU A 183 -2.15 17.28 -2.26
CA GLU A 183 -1.32 17.22 -1.04
C GLU A 183 -1.82 16.13 -0.07
N LYS A 184 -3.14 16.00 0.12
CA LYS A 184 -3.70 15.02 1.04
C LYS A 184 -3.47 13.60 0.53
N LEU A 185 -3.68 13.37 -0.77
CA LEU A 185 -3.39 12.09 -1.41
C LEU A 185 -1.89 11.75 -1.36
N TRP A 186 -1.01 12.75 -1.56
CA TRP A 186 0.43 12.61 -1.41
C TRP A 186 0.83 12.21 0.02
N ARG A 187 0.26 12.85 1.04
CA ARG A 187 0.48 12.45 2.44
C ARG A 187 0.00 11.02 2.73
N MET A 188 -1.15 10.62 2.17
CA MET A 188 -1.69 9.26 2.31
C MET A 188 -0.76 8.20 1.69
N SER A 189 0.00 8.54 0.65
CA SER A 189 0.94 7.61 -0.01
C SER A 189 2.39 7.73 0.46
N THR A 190 2.70 8.63 1.40
CA THR A 190 4.06 8.87 1.90
C THR A 190 4.11 8.77 3.42
N VAL A 191 4.03 9.90 4.12
CA VAL A 191 4.19 10.01 5.58
C VAL A 191 3.18 9.15 6.34
N ASN A 192 1.95 9.00 5.85
CA ASN A 192 0.96 8.15 6.52
C ASN A 192 1.26 6.66 6.35
N GLY A 193 1.87 6.26 5.23
CA GLY A 193 2.34 4.89 5.01
C GLY A 193 3.54 4.55 5.89
N ALA A 194 4.52 5.46 5.97
CA ALA A 194 5.64 5.32 6.90
C ALA A 194 5.15 5.24 8.36
N TYR A 195 4.20 6.11 8.73
CA TYR A 195 3.55 6.04 10.03
C TYR A 195 2.74 4.77 10.22
N ALA A 196 2.10 4.18 9.22
CA ALA A 196 1.36 2.92 9.41
C ALA A 196 2.30 1.78 9.83
N LEU A 197 3.52 1.80 9.30
CA LEU A 197 4.53 0.76 9.48
C LEU A 197 5.51 1.02 10.63
N GLY A 198 5.45 2.20 11.26
CA GLY A 198 6.38 2.58 12.33
C GLY A 198 7.78 2.89 11.82
N LEU A 199 7.84 3.49 10.62
CA LEU A 199 9.08 3.81 9.92
C LEU A 199 9.21 5.32 9.63
N GLU A 200 8.40 6.16 10.28
CA GLU A 200 8.44 7.62 10.09
C GLU A 200 9.76 8.25 10.55
N ASP A 201 10.56 7.53 11.35
CA ASP A 201 11.92 7.91 11.73
C ASP A 201 12.97 7.64 10.64
N ARG A 202 12.57 6.96 9.56
CA ARG A 202 13.43 6.58 8.43
C ARG A 202 12.90 6.99 7.07
N PHE A 203 11.59 7.09 6.89
CA PHE A 203 10.95 7.30 5.57
C PHE A 203 9.74 8.24 5.64
N GLY A 204 9.20 8.57 4.46
CA GLY A 204 7.92 9.27 4.31
C GLY A 204 8.03 10.78 4.22
N ALA A 205 9.21 11.35 4.44
CA ALA A 205 9.49 12.79 4.29
C ALA A 205 10.91 13.04 3.77
N VAL A 206 11.14 14.26 3.27
CA VAL A 206 12.47 14.73 2.85
C VAL A 206 13.04 15.61 3.96
N GLU A 207 13.66 14.97 4.95
CA GLU A 207 14.21 15.64 6.12
C GLU A 207 15.62 15.10 6.46
N PRO A 208 16.51 15.92 7.03
CA PRO A 208 17.83 15.44 7.48
C PRO A 208 17.69 14.28 8.48
N GLY A 209 18.42 13.19 8.21
CA GLY A 209 18.40 11.97 9.04
C GLY A 209 17.50 10.86 8.50
N LEU A 210 16.58 11.16 7.57
CA LEU A 210 15.78 10.15 6.88
C LEU A 210 16.54 9.57 5.68
N ARG A 211 16.07 8.41 5.21
CA ARG A 211 16.61 7.73 4.02
C ARG A 211 16.26 8.53 2.76
N ALA A 212 17.19 8.57 1.81
CA ALA A 212 17.02 9.28 0.54
C ALA A 212 16.21 8.44 -0.47
N ASP A 213 14.98 8.14 -0.10
CA ASP A 213 13.98 7.47 -0.93
C ASP A 213 13.14 8.53 -1.64
N LEU A 214 13.51 8.81 -2.89
CA LEU A 214 13.06 10.00 -3.59
C LEU A 214 12.54 9.64 -4.98
N ILE A 215 11.57 10.40 -5.47
CA ILE A 215 11.22 10.43 -6.88
C ILE A 215 11.41 11.84 -7.40
N LEU A 216 11.88 11.95 -8.64
CA LEU A 216 11.93 13.21 -9.37
C LEU A 216 10.95 13.12 -10.52
N VAL A 217 10.02 14.07 -10.54
CA VAL A 217 8.94 14.12 -11.52
C VAL A 217 8.97 15.48 -12.20
N ALA A 218 8.84 15.49 -13.53
CA ALA A 218 8.68 16.72 -14.29
C ALA A 218 7.34 17.38 -13.94
N HIS A 219 7.36 18.68 -13.69
CA HIS A 219 6.16 19.45 -13.34
C HIS A 219 5.96 20.59 -14.32
N ALA A 220 4.75 20.70 -14.88
CA ALA A 220 4.39 21.71 -15.87
C ALA A 220 3.89 23.04 -15.26
N GLY A 221 3.96 23.21 -13.94
CA GLY A 221 3.49 24.38 -13.19
C GLY A 221 2.14 24.14 -12.49
N GLY A 222 1.76 25.02 -11.56
CA GLY A 222 0.60 24.82 -10.67
C GLY A 222 0.98 24.18 -9.32
N ASP A 223 0.05 23.49 -8.66
CA ASP A 223 0.32 22.78 -7.40
C ASP A 223 1.30 21.62 -7.66
N PRO A 224 2.50 21.61 -7.04
CA PRO A 224 3.48 20.54 -7.25
C PRO A 224 2.98 19.15 -6.83
N HIS A 225 1.98 19.03 -5.95
CA HIS A 225 1.45 17.73 -5.57
C HIS A 225 0.65 17.06 -6.68
N ASP A 226 0.12 17.84 -7.63
CA ASP A 226 -0.60 17.29 -8.79
C ASP A 226 0.29 16.37 -9.62
N ALA A 227 1.59 16.64 -9.69
CA ALA A 227 2.54 15.82 -10.43
C ALA A 227 2.55 14.35 -9.96
N VAL A 228 2.30 14.09 -8.67
CA VAL A 228 2.26 12.71 -8.13
C VAL A 228 1.02 11.95 -8.61
N LEU A 229 -0.04 12.67 -8.96
CA LEU A 229 -1.29 12.12 -9.49
C LEU A 229 -1.27 11.97 -11.01
N THR A 230 -0.69 12.95 -11.70
CA THR A 230 -0.89 13.12 -13.15
C THR A 230 0.31 12.72 -14.00
N ALA A 231 1.51 12.68 -13.43
CA ALA A 231 2.71 12.43 -14.21
C ALA A 231 2.67 11.09 -14.94
N THR A 232 3.01 11.12 -16.22
CA THR A 232 3.23 9.96 -17.05
C THR A 232 4.59 9.31 -16.73
N ASP A 233 4.84 8.13 -17.27
CA ASP A 233 6.14 7.47 -17.11
C ASP A 233 7.29 8.29 -17.71
N ASP A 234 7.01 9.03 -18.79
CA ASP A 234 7.97 9.93 -19.44
C ASP A 234 8.33 11.12 -18.54
N GLU A 235 7.41 11.50 -17.65
CA GLU A 235 7.57 12.57 -16.68
C GLU A 235 8.21 12.09 -15.37
N LEU A 236 8.30 10.78 -15.12
CA LEU A 236 9.11 10.22 -14.04
C LEU A 236 10.59 10.26 -14.44
N LEU A 237 11.29 11.32 -14.01
CA LEU A 237 12.67 11.54 -14.42
C LEU A 237 13.66 10.64 -13.69
N ALA A 238 13.41 10.34 -12.41
CA ALA A 238 14.26 9.44 -11.64
C ALA A 238 13.58 8.91 -10.38
N ALA A 239 14.09 7.79 -9.88
CA ALA A 239 13.77 7.28 -8.55
C ALA A 239 15.06 6.84 -7.84
N TRP A 240 15.16 7.16 -6.56
CA TRP A 240 16.26 6.76 -5.69
C TRP A 240 15.73 5.92 -4.54
N VAL A 241 16.54 4.93 -4.17
CA VAL A 241 16.39 4.10 -2.98
C VAL A 241 17.66 4.25 -2.19
N ASP A 242 17.56 4.73 -0.96
CA ASP A 242 18.71 5.00 -0.09
C ASP A 242 19.81 5.84 -0.79
N GLY A 243 19.40 6.86 -1.54
CA GLY A 243 20.29 7.74 -2.29
C GLY A 243 20.92 7.10 -3.54
N ARG A 244 20.59 5.85 -3.87
CA ARG A 244 21.04 5.17 -5.09
C ARG A 244 19.95 5.26 -6.16
N ALA A 245 20.28 5.85 -7.30
CA ALA A 245 19.34 5.93 -8.42
C ALA A 245 19.04 4.52 -8.96
N ILE A 246 17.76 4.13 -8.89
CA ILE A 246 17.26 2.84 -9.41
C ILE A 246 16.54 3.01 -10.74
N LEU A 247 15.98 4.19 -11.02
CA LEU A 247 15.37 4.56 -12.29
C LEU A 247 15.93 5.91 -12.74
N LEU A 248 16.25 6.04 -14.02
CA LEU A 248 16.80 7.26 -14.59
C LEU A 248 16.32 7.47 -16.04
N SER A 249 15.60 8.57 -16.27
CA SER A 249 15.17 9.01 -17.60
C SER A 249 16.35 9.35 -18.50
N GLU A 250 16.17 9.21 -19.81
CA GLU A 250 17.17 9.60 -20.79
C GLU A 250 17.49 11.10 -20.79
N ALA A 251 16.58 11.92 -20.26
CA ALA A 251 16.79 13.35 -20.09
C ALA A 251 17.86 13.70 -19.04
N LEU A 252 18.24 12.74 -18.18
CA LEU A 252 19.22 12.94 -17.13
C LEU A 252 20.57 12.28 -17.48
N PRO A 253 21.70 12.86 -17.03
CA PRO A 253 23.01 12.30 -17.31
C PRO A 253 23.19 10.96 -16.58
N LYS A 254 23.66 9.94 -17.30
CA LYS A 254 23.92 8.58 -16.77
C LYS A 254 24.83 8.56 -15.54
N SER A 255 25.66 9.60 -15.35
CA SER A 255 26.51 9.75 -14.16
C SER A 255 25.75 9.87 -12.84
N LEU A 256 24.45 10.18 -12.88
CA LEU A 256 23.56 10.13 -11.71
C LEU A 256 23.14 8.70 -11.36
N GLY A 257 23.21 7.77 -12.32
CA GLY A 257 23.02 6.34 -12.11
C GLY A 257 24.25 5.72 -11.46
N ALA A 258 24.05 4.93 -10.41
CA ALA A 258 25.12 4.06 -9.91
C ALA A 258 25.18 2.79 -10.76
N GLY A 259 26.34 2.48 -11.35
CA GLY A 259 26.55 1.23 -12.09
C GLY A 259 25.90 1.17 -13.48
N GLU A 260 25.64 -0.05 -13.96
CA GLU A 260 25.06 -0.31 -15.29
C GLU A 260 23.57 0.05 -15.33
N CYS A 261 23.12 0.59 -16.46
CA CYS A 261 21.72 0.92 -16.71
C CYS A 261 21.14 0.09 -17.87
N VAL A 262 19.99 -0.54 -17.65
CA VAL A 262 19.25 -1.35 -18.62
C VAL A 262 17.93 -0.66 -18.98
N ALA A 263 17.58 -0.65 -20.26
CA ALA A 263 16.28 -0.16 -20.70
C ALA A 263 15.18 -1.17 -20.33
N LEU A 264 14.03 -0.68 -19.85
CA LEU A 264 12.87 -1.51 -19.57
C LEU A 264 11.86 -1.36 -20.71
N GLU A 265 11.26 -2.46 -21.15
CA GLU A 265 10.25 -2.42 -22.20
C GLU A 265 9.00 -1.66 -21.71
N GLY A 266 8.54 -0.69 -22.51
CA GLY A 266 7.34 0.09 -22.20
C GLY A 266 7.53 1.15 -21.11
N MET A 267 8.76 1.46 -20.70
CA MET A 267 9.07 2.55 -19.77
C MET A 267 10.16 3.46 -20.34
N ALA A 268 9.98 4.78 -20.23
CA ALA A 268 11.01 5.73 -20.65
C ALA A 268 12.25 5.74 -19.73
N PRO A 269 12.13 5.61 -18.40
CA PRO A 269 13.30 5.50 -17.53
C PRO A 269 14.02 4.16 -17.68
N ARG A 270 15.35 4.22 -17.61
CA ARG A 270 16.21 3.04 -17.52
C ARG A 270 16.33 2.60 -16.07
N ALA A 271 16.40 1.30 -15.83
CA ALA A 271 16.78 0.75 -14.53
C ALA A 271 18.31 0.85 -14.36
N CYS A 272 18.79 1.55 -13.33
CA CYS A 272 20.22 1.74 -13.07
C CYS A 272 20.62 1.11 -11.75
N GLY A 273 21.75 0.42 -11.68
CA GLY A 273 22.27 -0.15 -10.42
C GLY A 273 21.47 -1.32 -9.82
N VAL A 274 20.26 -1.57 -10.34
CA VAL A 274 19.36 -2.67 -9.98
C VAL A 274 20.04 -4.03 -10.19
N LEU A 275 20.76 -4.20 -11.29
CA LEU A 275 21.48 -5.45 -11.58
C LEU A 275 22.48 -5.83 -10.49
N ALA A 276 23.33 -4.87 -10.09
CA ALA A 276 24.30 -5.06 -9.02
C ALA A 276 23.62 -5.28 -7.66
N MET A 277 22.44 -4.69 -7.47
CA MET A 277 21.63 -4.89 -6.27
C MET A 277 21.16 -6.36 -6.15
N PHE A 278 20.74 -6.97 -7.25
CA PHE A 278 20.20 -8.34 -7.26
C PHE A 278 21.21 -9.42 -7.68
N ASP A 279 22.50 -9.07 -7.82
CA ASP A 279 23.54 -9.94 -8.40
C ASP A 279 23.12 -10.57 -9.75
N LEU A 280 22.42 -9.78 -10.57
CA LEU A 280 21.92 -10.20 -11.88
C LEU A 280 22.80 -9.67 -13.00
N SER A 281 23.08 -10.51 -14.00
CA SER A 281 23.57 -10.03 -15.30
C SER A 281 22.43 -9.40 -16.10
N PRO A 282 22.71 -8.51 -17.08
CA PRO A 282 21.66 -7.97 -17.96
C PRO A 282 20.82 -9.05 -18.66
N ALA A 283 21.45 -10.16 -19.07
CA ALA A 283 20.76 -11.28 -19.69
C ALA A 283 19.85 -12.03 -18.72
N ALA A 284 20.32 -12.29 -17.49
CA ALA A 284 19.51 -12.93 -16.45
C ALA A 284 18.35 -12.03 -16.02
N PHE A 285 18.55 -10.72 -15.97
CA PHE A 285 17.48 -9.76 -15.71
C PHE A 285 16.45 -9.73 -16.84
N ALA A 286 16.89 -9.75 -18.11
CA ALA A 286 16.00 -9.84 -19.26
C ALA A 286 15.09 -11.09 -19.19
N GLU A 287 15.64 -12.25 -18.80
CA GLU A 287 14.86 -13.48 -18.60
C GLU A 287 13.86 -13.37 -17.43
N HIS A 288 14.21 -12.66 -16.35
CA HIS A 288 13.30 -12.44 -15.22
C HIS A 288 12.12 -11.52 -15.54
N VAL A 289 12.29 -10.64 -16.53
CA VAL A 289 11.25 -9.69 -16.97
C VAL A 289 10.57 -10.14 -18.27
N GLU A 290 11.02 -11.25 -18.87
CA GLU A 290 10.39 -11.83 -20.05
C GLU A 290 8.98 -12.33 -19.71
N GLY A 291 7.98 -11.87 -20.46
CA GLY A 291 6.57 -12.11 -20.14
C GLY A 291 6.02 -11.22 -19.02
N ALA A 292 6.79 -10.23 -18.56
CA ALA A 292 6.28 -9.26 -17.62
C ALA A 292 5.16 -8.40 -18.20
N VAL A 293 4.06 -8.28 -17.46
CA VAL A 293 3.01 -7.33 -17.79
C VAL A 293 3.60 -5.95 -17.53
N PRO A 294 3.60 -5.03 -18.52
CA PRO A 294 4.04 -3.67 -18.30
C PRO A 294 3.27 -3.09 -17.12
N ILE A 295 3.98 -2.42 -16.20
CA ILE A 295 3.42 -1.80 -14.99
C ILE A 295 2.24 -0.88 -15.33
N ASN A 296 2.15 -0.40 -16.58
CA ASN A 296 1.10 0.51 -17.03
C ASN A 296 0.11 -0.06 -18.04
N ASN A 297 -0.05 -1.39 -18.15
CA ASN A 297 -1.11 -1.95 -18.97
C ASN A 297 -2.48 -1.83 -18.27
N THR A 298 -3.05 -0.62 -18.27
CA THR A 298 -4.35 -0.30 -17.66
C THR A 298 -5.51 -1.15 -18.17
N SER A 299 -5.40 -1.75 -19.37
CA SER A 299 -6.43 -2.65 -19.91
C SER A 299 -6.60 -3.96 -19.12
N ARG A 300 -5.59 -4.34 -18.32
CA ARG A 300 -5.62 -5.52 -17.45
C ARG A 300 -5.88 -5.18 -15.98
N GLN A 301 -6.04 -3.91 -15.67
CA GLN A 301 -6.30 -3.43 -14.33
C GLN A 301 -7.80 -3.40 -14.06
N ALA A 302 -8.20 -3.71 -12.83
CA ALA A 302 -9.60 -3.62 -12.44
C ALA A 302 -10.11 -2.17 -12.56
N PRO A 303 -11.38 -1.93 -12.98
CA PRO A 303 -11.91 -0.57 -13.08
C PRO A 303 -12.02 0.08 -11.70
N CYS A 304 -11.86 1.40 -11.66
CA CYS A 304 -12.05 2.21 -10.44
C CYS A 304 -13.46 2.80 -10.38
N GLU A 305 -14.46 1.94 -10.51
CA GLU A 305 -15.87 2.33 -10.47
C GLU A 305 -16.65 1.24 -9.71
N ALA A 306 -17.67 1.66 -8.96
CA ALA A 306 -18.60 0.70 -8.36
C ALA A 306 -19.38 -0.01 -9.47
N ARG A 307 -19.44 -1.34 -9.43
CA ARG A 307 -20.32 -2.10 -10.31
C ARG A 307 -21.75 -1.94 -9.79
N HIS A 308 -22.55 -1.12 -10.46
CA HIS A 308 -23.98 -0.99 -10.22
C HIS A 308 -24.75 -2.26 -10.58
#